data_AF-A0A7Y3MAL5-F1
#
_entry.id   AF-A0A7Y3MAL5-F1
#
_cell.length_a   1.000
_cell.length_b   1.000
_cell.length_c   1.000
_cell.angle_alpha   90.00
_cell.angle_beta   90.00
_cell.angle_gamma   90.00
#
_symmetry.space_group_name_H-M   'P 1'
#
loop_
_entity.id
_entity.type
_entity.pdbx_description
1 polymer ?
#
loop_
_entity_poly.entity_id
_entity_poly.type
_entity_poly.pdbx_seq_one_letter_code
_entity_poly.pdbx_strand_id
1 'polypeptide(L)'
;YEHFHLAGGPQIGFISQNVQQHFPELVEENSHTVVTNHNEEGVAPKTKEYDVLALNSIGMIPILTKAIQEQQTIINSQQEQIDELIRVNQEILDRLDE
;
A
#
# COMPACT_ATOMS: atom_id res chain seq x y z
N TYR A 1 3.17 -21.80 -5.37
CA TYR A 1 4.04 -20.63 -5.15
C TYR A 1 5.20 -20.57 -6.14
N GLU A 2 5.86 -21.69 -6.48
CA GLU A 2 6.99 -21.74 -7.44
C GLU A 2 6.62 -21.27 -8.87
N HIS A 3 5.36 -21.39 -9.28
CA HIS A 3 4.88 -21.03 -10.62
C HIS A 3 4.62 -19.53 -10.84
N PHE A 4 4.63 -18.72 -9.78
CA PHE A 4 4.31 -17.28 -9.86
C PHE A 4 5.53 -16.38 -10.10
N HIS A 5 6.74 -16.94 -10.21
CA HIS A 5 7.99 -16.20 -10.44
C HIS A 5 8.16 -14.97 -9.53
N LEU A 6 7.66 -15.03 -8.29
CA LEU A 6 7.79 -13.95 -7.33
C LEU A 6 9.26 -13.79 -6.92
N ALA A 7 9.72 -12.55 -6.78
CA ALA A 7 11.08 -12.27 -6.34
C ALA A 7 11.35 -12.98 -5.00
N GLY A 8 12.47 -13.69 -4.90
CA GLY A 8 12.86 -14.36 -3.67
C GLY A 8 13.20 -13.36 -2.56
N GLY A 9 12.99 -13.75 -1.30
CA GLY A 9 13.34 -12.94 -0.13
C GLY A 9 12.19 -12.11 0.45
N PRO A 10 12.41 -11.39 1.55
CA PRO A 10 11.39 -10.56 2.18
C PRO A 10 10.93 -9.45 1.23
N GLN A 11 9.61 -9.36 1.02
CA GLN A 11 9.00 -8.30 0.22
C GLN A 11 8.17 -7.38 1.13
N ILE A 12 8.25 -6.09 0.86
CA ILE A 12 7.41 -5.07 1.50
C ILE A 12 6.45 -4.56 0.44
N GLY A 13 5.16 -4.53 0.76
CA GLY A 13 4.12 -4.09 -0.15
C GLY A 13 2.74 -4.09 0.52
N PHE A 14 1.71 -3.98 -0.30
CA PHE A 14 0.32 -4.03 0.14
C PHE A 14 -0.30 -5.40 -0.11
N ILE A 15 -1.25 -5.77 0.74
CA ILE A 15 -2.11 -6.94 0.52
C ILE A 15 -3.24 -6.52 -0.42
N SER A 16 -3.33 -7.15 -1.59
CA SER A 16 -4.30 -6.80 -2.64
C SER A 16 -5.74 -6.80 -2.11
N GLN A 17 -6.12 -7.72 -1.21
CA GLN A 17 -7.46 -7.77 -0.61
C GLN A 17 -7.78 -6.51 0.21
N ASN A 18 -6.80 -5.96 0.94
CA ASN A 18 -7.00 -4.74 1.71
C ASN A 18 -7.09 -3.53 0.79
N VAL A 19 -6.27 -3.50 -0.27
CA VAL A 19 -6.34 -2.43 -1.27
C VAL A 19 -7.69 -2.48 -1.99
N GLN A 20 -8.17 -3.65 -2.37
CA GLN A 20 -9.45 -3.82 -3.09
C GLN A 20 -10.64 -3.23 -2.32
N GLN A 21 -10.61 -3.21 -0.98
CA GLN A 21 -11.67 -2.63 -0.15
C GLN A 21 -11.78 -1.10 -0.29
N HIS A 22 -10.67 -0.42 -0.57
CA HIS A 22 -10.58 1.04 -0.58
C HIS A 22 -10.30 1.63 -1.98
N PHE A 23 -9.59 0.88 -2.82
CA PHE A 23 -9.16 1.23 -4.16
C PHE A 23 -9.32 0.02 -5.10
N PRO A 24 -10.57 -0.43 -5.35
CA PRO A 24 -10.85 -1.60 -6.19
C PRO A 24 -10.27 -1.46 -7.60
N GLU A 25 -10.18 -0.25 -8.13
CA GLU A 25 -9.60 0.06 -9.44
C GLU A 25 -8.09 -0.21 -9.54
N LEU A 26 -7.41 -0.40 -8.41
CA LEU A 26 -5.99 -0.74 -8.36
C LEU A 26 -5.76 -2.25 -8.28
N VAL A 27 -6.82 -3.06 -8.26
CA VAL A 27 -6.70 -4.51 -8.11
C VAL A 27 -7.31 -5.21 -9.31
N GLU A 28 -6.51 -6.06 -9.95
CA GLU A 28 -6.93 -6.86 -11.09
C GLU A 28 -7.07 -8.34 -10.69
N GLU A 29 -8.20 -8.93 -11.05
CA GLU A 29 -8.45 -10.37 -10.94
C GLU A 29 -7.87 -11.08 -12.16
N ASN A 30 -6.91 -11.97 -11.93
CA ASN A 30 -6.27 -12.76 -12.97
C ASN A 30 -6.40 -14.26 -12.65
N SER A 31 -6.84 -15.06 -13.61
CA SER A 31 -6.79 -16.52 -13.50
C SER A 31 -5.44 -17.03 -14.00
N HIS A 32 -4.69 -17.68 -13.12
CA HIS A 32 -3.41 -18.28 -13.46
C HIS A 32 -3.56 -19.80 -13.62
N THR A 33 -3.30 -20.29 -14.83
CA THR A 33 -3.33 -21.71 -15.13
C THR A 33 -1.97 -22.34 -14.86
N VAL A 34 -1.91 -23.29 -13.93
CA VAL A 34 -0.72 -24.09 -13.64
C VAL A 34 -0.88 -25.48 -14.24
N VAL A 35 0.06 -25.88 -15.08
CA VAL A 35 0.15 -27.26 -15.59
C VAL A 35 0.77 -28.14 -14.50
N THR A 36 0.02 -29.13 -14.01
CA THR A 36 0.45 -29.94 -12.86
C THR A 36 1.16 -31.23 -13.25
N ASN A 37 0.93 -31.77 -14.45
CA ASN A 37 1.59 -32.99 -14.94
C ASN A 37 2.13 -32.76 -16.35
N HIS A 38 3.46 -32.71 -16.50
CA HIS A 38 4.11 -32.55 -17.81
C HIS A 38 4.78 -33.83 -18.33
N ASN A 39 4.77 -34.93 -17.56
CA ASN A 39 5.68 -36.07 -17.77
C ASN A 39 4.97 -37.44 -17.88
N GLU A 40 3.76 -37.51 -18.44
CA GLU A 40 3.12 -38.79 -18.81
C GLU A 40 2.90 -38.80 -20.33
N GLU A 41 3.74 -39.54 -21.07
CA GLU A 41 3.59 -39.70 -22.52
C GLU A 41 2.19 -40.29 -22.84
N GLY A 42 1.40 -39.56 -23.64
CA GLY A 42 0.06 -39.97 -24.04
C GLY A 42 -1.09 -39.50 -23.13
N VAL A 43 -0.82 -38.74 -22.05
CA VAL A 43 -1.85 -38.19 -21.17
C VAL A 43 -1.99 -36.67 -21.38
N ALA A 44 -3.23 -36.19 -21.57
CA ALA A 44 -3.50 -34.76 -21.69
C ALA A 44 -3.06 -34.03 -20.40
N PRO A 45 -2.36 -32.88 -20.51
CA PRO A 45 -1.88 -32.15 -19.34
C PRO A 45 -3.06 -31.75 -18.44
N LYS A 46 -2.96 -32.06 -17.14
CA LYS A 46 -3.89 -31.55 -16.15
C LYS A 46 -3.53 -30.12 -15.81
N THR A 47 -4.48 -29.21 -15.97
CA THR A 47 -4.37 -27.81 -15.58
C THR A 47 -5.17 -27.56 -14.31
N LYS A 48 -4.63 -26.71 -13.44
CA LYS A 48 -5.38 -26.11 -12.32
C LYS A 48 -5.40 -24.60 -12.51
N GLU A 49 -6.59 -24.02 -12.40
CA GLU A 49 -6.78 -22.58 -12.40
C GLU A 49 -6.76 -22.05 -10.97
N TYR A 50 -6.09 -20.92 -10.79
CA TYR A 50 -6.02 -20.20 -9.53
C TYR A 50 -6.42 -18.75 -9.77
N ASP A 51 -7.45 -18.29 -9.05
CA ASP A 51 -7.79 -16.87 -9.02
C ASP A 51 -6.78 -16.11 -8.16
N VAL A 52 -6.18 -15.07 -8.74
CA VAL A 52 -5.15 -14.25 -8.09
C VAL A 52 -5.51 -12.79 -8.21
N LEU A 53 -5.42 -12.08 -7.08
CA LEU A 53 -5.55 -10.62 -7.03
C LEU A 53 -4.18 -9.97 -7.17
N ALA A 54 -3.96 -9.28 -8.28
CA ALA A 54 -2.76 -8.53 -8.57
C ALA A 54 -2.95 -7.04 -8.30
N LEU A 55 -1.94 -6.39 -7.74
CA LEU A 55 -1.95 -4.96 -7.46
C LEU A 55 -1.32 -4.18 -8.62
N ASN A 56 -1.99 -3.11 -9.08
CA ASN A 56 -1.41 -2.10 -9.94
C ASN A 56 -0.52 -1.14 -9.13
N SER A 57 0.72 -1.57 -8.88
CA SER A 57 1.71 -0.77 -8.13
C SER A 57 2.04 0.56 -8.80
N ILE A 58 1.94 0.65 -10.14
CA ILE A 58 2.19 1.90 -10.88
C ILE A 58 1.08 2.91 -10.60
N GLY A 59 -0.19 2.47 -10.60
CA GLY A 59 -1.34 3.29 -10.25
C GLY A 59 -1.34 3.74 -8.78
N MET A 60 -0.70 2.97 -7.89
CA MET A 60 -0.58 3.32 -6.47
C MET A 60 0.43 4.46 -6.21
N ILE A 61 1.46 4.61 -7.04
CA ILE A 61 2.49 5.66 -6.88
C ILE A 61 1.90 7.08 -6.81
N PRO A 62 1.07 7.55 -7.75
CA PRO A 62 0.51 8.90 -7.69
C PRO A 62 -0.39 9.11 -6.47
N ILE A 63 -1.14 8.07 -6.04
CA ILE A 63 -1.99 8.13 -4.85
C ILE A 63 -1.13 8.33 -3.60
N LEU A 64 -0.07 7.53 -3.43
CA LEU A 64 0.86 7.68 -2.31
C LEU A 64 1.59 9.02 -2.35
N THR A 65 1.97 9.49 -3.53
CA THR A 65 2.59 10.80 -3.72
C THR A 65 1.66 11.91 -3.22
N LYS A 66 0.38 11.86 -3.59
CA LYS A 66 -0.62 12.82 -3.13
C LYS A 66 -0.86 12.73 -1.63
N ALA A 67 -0.97 11.51 -1.09
CA ALA A 67 -1.14 11.27 0.34
C ALA A 67 0.03 11.83 1.17
N ILE A 68 1.28 11.74 0.67
CA ILE A 68 2.44 12.34 1.33
C ILE A 68 2.35 13.88 1.32
N GLN A 69 1.94 14.49 0.21
CA GLN A 69 1.76 15.94 0.12
C GLN A 69 0.67 16.46 1.08
N GLU A 70 -0.44 15.74 1.18
CA GLU A 70 -1.53 16.07 2.11
C GLU A 70 -1.08 15.93 3.57
N GLN A 71 -0.36 14.84 3.89
CA GLN A 71 0.24 14.67 5.21
C GLN A 71 1.21 15.81 5.56
N GLN A 72 2.05 16.25 4.61
CA GLN A 72 2.95 17.38 4.85
C GLN A 72 2.19 18.69 5.15
N THR A 73 1.04 18.89 4.50
CA THR A 73 0.18 20.06 4.76
C THR A 73 -0.42 20.00 6.16
N ILE A 74 -0.88 18.83 6.59
CA ILE A 74 -1.40 18.61 7.95
C ILE A 74 -0.29 18.85 8.99
N ILE A 75 0.90 18.31 8.76
CA ILE A 75 2.06 18.49 9.65
C ILE A 75 2.40 19.98 9.81
N ASN A 76 2.46 20.72 8.71
CA ASN A 76 2.75 22.16 8.76
C ASN A 76 1.69 22.93 9.55
N SER A 77 0.40 22.62 9.34
CA SER A 77 -0.69 23.25 10.09
C SER A 77 -0.65 22.91 11.58
N GLN A 78 -0.31 21.67 11.93
CA GLN A 78 -0.12 21.27 13.32
C GLN A 78 1.07 21.99 13.96
N GLN A 79 2.17 22.19 13.23
CA GLN A 79 3.33 22.92 13.74
C GLN A 79 2.98 24.39 14.01
N GLU A 80 2.26 25.06 13.11
CA GLU A 80 1.80 26.43 13.34
C GLU A 80 0.94 26.56 14.59
N GLN A 81 0.03 25.61 14.83
CA GLN A 81 -0.78 25.59 16.05
C GLN A 81 0.06 25.38 17.31
N ILE A 82 1.08 24.51 17.25
CA ILE A 82 2.00 24.27 18.35
C ILE A 82 2.81 25.55 18.66
N ASP A 83 3.33 26.22 17.63
CA ASP A 83 4.13 27.43 17.79
C ASP A 83 3.30 28.55 18.43
N GLU A 84 2.04 28.70 18.02
CA GLU A 84 1.11 29.68 18.60
C GLU A 84 0.77 29.35 20.05
N LEU A 85 0.51 28.08 20.38
CA LEU A 85 0.26 27.66 21.76
C LEU A 85 1.47 27.91 22.67
N ILE A 86 2.69 27.64 22.17
CA ILE A 86 3.93 27.94 22.90
C ILE A 86 4.04 29.44 23.15
N ARG A 87 3.80 30.27 22.13
CA ARG A 87 3.84 31.74 22.25
C ARG A 87 2.87 32.25 23.32
N VAL A 88 1.62 31.79 23.29
CA VAL A 88 0.59 32.19 24.26
C VAL A 88 0.95 31.73 25.67
N ASN A 89 1.45 30.51 25.83
CA ASN A 89 1.90 30.03 27.14
C ASN A 89 3.04 30.87 27.70
N GLN A 90 4.02 31.25 26.87
CA GLN A 90 5.12 32.10 27.32
C GLN A 90 4.62 33.49 27.76
N GLU A 91 3.72 34.10 27.00
CA GLU A 91 3.11 35.39 27.37
C GLU A 91 2.36 35.31 28.70
N ILE A 92 1.67 34.19 28.97
CA ILE A 92 1.00 33.97 30.25
C ILE A 92 2.02 33.84 31.40
N LEU A 93 3.10 33.08 31.20
CA LEU A 93 4.15 32.91 32.21
C LEU A 93 4.81 34.25 32.55
N ASP A 94 5.17 35.03 31.54
CA ASP A 94 5.80 36.35 31.73
C ASP A 94 4.89 37.29 32.55
N ARG A 95 3.56 37.21 32.36
CA ARG A 95 2.56 37.99 33.12
C ARG A 95 2.32 37.50 34.55
N LEU A 96 2.67 36.26 34.88
CA LEU A 96 2.56 35.71 36.23
C LEU A 96 3.79 36.03 37.08
N ASP A 97 4.92 36.31 36.42
CA ASP A 97 6.19 36.66 37.06
C ASP A 97 6.33 38.17 37.37
N GLU A 98 5.40 39.01 36.87
CA GLU A 98 5.23 40.44 37.20
C GLU A 98 4.41 40.69 38.48
#